data_AF-A0A5N9BWF8-F1
#
_entry.id   AF-A0A5N9BWF8-F1
#
_cell.length_a   1.000
_cell.length_b   1.000
_cell.length_c   1.000
_cell.angle_alpha   90.00
_cell.angle_beta   90.00
_cell.angle_gamma   90.00
#
_symmetry.space_group_name_H-M   'P 1'
#
loop_
_entity.id
_entity.type
_entity.pdbx_description
1 polymer ?
#
loop_
_entity_poly.entity_id
_entity_poly.type
_entity_poly.pdbx_seq_one_letter_code
_entity_poly.pdbx_strand_id
1 'polypeptide(L)'
;MIKLNQNGLIPAIVQDNGTGDILMMGWMSQESIERTLDSSDLWFYSRSRNELWKKGETSGNSMKVKSLAADCDADALLVKVEASGPACHTGEQSCFYSEPIVKLPEIEIEEVGPGVLQELYSVIQGRKHSNMANSYTVDLFDQGVERIGQKVVEEAGETAIAAAVGKSDSLPEEVADLLYHTLVLIAASDIDLNSVWKTLASRRG
;
A
#
# COMPACT_ATOMS: atom_id res chain seq x y z
N MET A 1 5.64 21.10 6.56
CA MET A 1 4.60 20.12 6.92
C MET A 1 5.03 18.79 6.33
N ILE A 2 5.09 17.72 7.14
CA ILE A 2 5.44 16.38 6.64
C ILE A 2 4.25 15.78 5.89
N LYS A 3 4.51 14.99 4.85
CA LYS A 3 3.51 14.37 3.99
C LYS A 3 3.53 12.87 4.20
N LEU A 4 2.41 12.34 4.68
CA LEU A 4 2.19 10.89 4.74
C LEU A 4 1.64 10.43 3.38
N ASN A 5 2.03 9.23 2.96
CA ASN A 5 1.47 8.61 1.76
C ASN A 5 -0.02 8.23 1.95
N GLN A 6 -0.63 7.66 0.92
CA GLN A 6 -2.04 7.22 0.93
C GLN A 6 -2.42 6.26 2.07
N ASN A 7 -1.45 5.50 2.59
CA ASN A 7 -1.60 4.58 3.70
C ASN A 7 -1.42 5.27 5.07
N GLY A 8 -1.19 6.58 5.10
CA GLY A 8 -0.91 7.32 6.33
C GLY A 8 0.50 7.05 6.88
N LEU A 9 1.46 6.71 6.02
CA LEU A 9 2.82 6.34 6.40
C LEU A 9 3.88 7.21 5.70
N ILE A 10 5.03 7.40 6.36
CA ILE A 10 6.23 8.07 5.82
C ILE A 10 7.46 7.16 6.02
N PRO A 11 8.36 7.02 5.04
CA PRO A 11 9.62 6.32 5.25
C PRO A 11 10.52 7.11 6.20
N ALA A 12 11.14 6.41 7.14
CA ALA A 12 12.10 6.95 8.08
C ALA A 12 13.43 6.21 7.96
N ILE A 13 14.44 6.92 7.47
CA ILE A 13 15.82 6.47 7.36
C ILE A 13 16.48 6.70 8.71
N VAL A 14 16.96 5.62 9.33
CA VAL A 14 17.63 5.65 10.62
C VAL A 14 19.12 5.69 10.40
N GLN A 15 19.79 6.67 11.00
CA GLN A 15 21.22 6.87 10.94
C GLN A 15 21.81 6.88 12.34
N ASP A 16 22.95 6.22 12.54
CA ASP A 16 23.70 6.35 13.78
C ASP A 16 24.25 7.78 13.92
N ASN A 17 24.01 8.40 15.07
CA ASN A 17 24.39 9.78 15.31
C ASN A 17 25.91 9.97 15.46
N GLY A 18 26.63 8.93 15.90
CA GLY A 18 28.07 8.97 16.13
C GLY A 18 28.87 8.59 14.88
N THR A 19 28.53 7.46 14.25
CA THR A 19 29.29 6.95 13.08
C THR A 19 28.81 7.54 11.76
N GLY A 20 27.54 7.94 11.67
CA GLY A 20 26.91 8.36 10.43
C GLY A 20 26.43 7.21 9.54
N ASP A 21 26.55 5.96 9.99
CA ASP A 21 26.08 4.80 9.23
C ASP A 21 24.56 4.78 9.13
N ILE A 22 24.04 4.43 7.95
CA ILE A 22 22.61 4.15 7.79
C ILE A 22 22.34 2.77 8.40
N LEU A 23 21.49 2.72 9.42
CA LEU A 23 21.21 1.53 10.20
C LEU A 23 20.04 0.73 9.62
N MET A 24 18.94 1.39 9.28
CA MET A 24 17.76 0.75 8.73
C MET A 24 16.80 1.79 8.12
N MET A 25 15.80 1.31 7.39
CA MET A 25 14.61 2.09 7.05
C MET A 25 13.38 1.42 7.64
N GLY A 26 12.47 2.21 8.20
CA GLY A 26 11.18 1.74 8.67
C GLY A 26 10.07 2.74 8.33
N TRP A 27 8.82 2.27 8.38
CA TRP A 27 7.66 3.14 8.13
C TRP A 27 7.18 3.74 9.44
N MET A 28 6.83 5.02 9.41
CA MET A 28 6.23 5.72 10.55
C MET A 28 4.83 6.21 10.19
N SER A 29 3.87 6.04 11.09
CA SER A 29 2.55 6.69 11.04
C SER A 29 2.58 7.99 11.83
N GLN A 30 1.51 8.78 11.78
CA GLN A 30 1.37 9.95 12.65
C GLN A 30 1.58 9.58 14.14
N GLU A 31 0.90 8.54 14.63
CA GLU A 31 1.01 8.11 16.02
C GLU A 31 2.42 7.62 16.38
N SER A 32 3.12 6.94 15.47
CA SER A 32 4.50 6.51 15.75
C SER A 32 5.46 7.69 15.81
N ILE A 33 5.23 8.76 15.05
CA ILE A 33 6.01 10.00 15.12
C ILE A 33 5.76 10.69 16.47
N GLU A 34 4.49 10.85 16.87
CA GLU A 34 4.11 11.44 18.15
C GLU A 34 4.80 10.72 19.32
N ARG A 35 4.67 9.38 19.39
CA ARG A 35 5.33 8.58 20.43
C ARG A 35 6.85 8.67 20.40
N THR A 36 7.45 8.79 19.21
CA THR A 36 8.89 8.95 19.07
C THR A 36 9.37 10.27 19.66
N LEU A 37 8.65 11.36 19.37
CA LEU A 37 8.97 12.69 19.91
C LEU A 37 8.75 12.75 21.43
N ASP A 38 7.69 12.12 21.94
CA ASP A 38 7.34 12.14 23.37
C ASP A 38 8.30 11.33 24.23
N SER A 39 8.70 10.13 23.76
CA SER A 39 9.48 9.18 24.57
C SER A 39 10.99 9.23 24.29
N SER A 40 11.41 9.86 23.18
CA SER A 40 12.77 9.76 22.62
C SER A 40 13.20 8.32 22.29
N ASP A 41 12.29 7.33 22.35
CA ASP A 41 12.50 5.99 21.82
C ASP A 41 12.03 5.93 20.38
N LEU A 42 12.70 5.15 19.54
CA LEU A 42 12.29 4.99 18.14
C LEU A 42 11.05 4.08 18.01
N TRP A 43 9.96 4.63 17.47
CA TRP A 43 8.74 3.89 17.14
C TRP A 43 8.51 3.83 15.63
N PHE A 44 8.02 2.68 15.19
CA PHE A 44 7.62 2.43 13.82
C PHE A 44 6.17 1.95 13.75
N TYR A 45 5.67 1.86 12.52
CA TYR A 45 4.45 1.16 12.18
C TYR A 45 4.79 -0.06 11.31
N SER A 46 4.42 -1.25 11.77
CA SER A 46 4.66 -2.50 11.06
C SER A 46 3.56 -2.76 10.04
N ARG A 47 3.83 -2.53 8.75
CA ARG A 47 2.85 -2.72 7.66
C ARG A 47 2.23 -4.12 7.63
N SER A 48 3.04 -5.15 7.88
CA SER A 48 2.59 -6.57 7.87
C SER A 48 1.77 -6.97 9.09
N ARG A 49 1.97 -6.28 10.22
CA ARG A 49 1.27 -6.58 11.50
C ARG A 49 0.15 -5.57 11.80
N ASN A 50 0.06 -4.51 11.00
CA ASN A 50 -0.88 -3.41 11.15
C ASN A 50 -0.88 -2.78 12.56
N GLU A 51 0.29 -2.69 13.18
CA GLU A 51 0.46 -2.27 14.58
C GLU A 51 1.68 -1.35 14.77
N LEU A 52 1.66 -0.58 15.86
CA LEU A 52 2.82 0.17 16.33
C LEU A 52 3.88 -0.75 16.93
N TRP A 53 5.14 -0.42 16.71
CA TRP A 53 6.27 -1.21 17.18
C TRP A 53 7.39 -0.32 17.70
N LYS A 54 7.77 -0.50 18.97
CA LYS A 54 8.94 0.14 19.55
C LYS A 54 10.21 -0.66 19.22
N LYS A 55 11.20 -0.01 18.58
CA LYS A 55 12.44 -0.69 18.20
C LYS A 55 13.17 -1.18 19.45
N GLY A 56 13.48 -2.49 19.47
CA GLY A 56 14.20 -3.12 20.57
C GLY A 56 13.32 -3.60 21.73
N GLU A 57 11.98 -3.49 21.65
CA GLU A 57 11.08 -3.93 22.72
C GLU A 57 11.24 -5.41 23.06
N THR A 58 11.42 -6.27 22.05
CA THR A 58 11.64 -7.71 22.26
C THR A 58 13.12 -8.08 22.41
N SER A 59 14.01 -7.44 21.64
CA SER A 59 15.42 -7.82 21.56
C SER A 59 16.35 -7.09 22.53
N GLY A 60 15.89 -6.00 23.17
CA GLY A 60 16.73 -5.10 23.95
C GLY A 60 17.60 -4.14 23.12
N ASN A 61 17.69 -4.33 21.80
CA ASN A 61 18.44 -3.47 20.87
C ASN A 61 17.63 -2.21 20.54
N SER A 62 17.47 -1.36 21.54
CA SER A 62 16.76 -0.10 21.48
C SER A 62 17.55 0.99 20.74
N MET A 63 16.84 2.02 20.29
CA MET A 63 17.42 3.18 19.62
C MET A 63 16.85 4.46 20.23
N LYS A 64 17.73 5.29 20.81
CA LYS A 64 17.36 6.57 21.40
C LYS A 64 17.49 7.67 20.35
N VAL A 65 16.38 8.35 20.04
CA VAL A 65 16.33 9.40 19.03
C VAL A 65 17.02 10.66 19.54
N LYS A 66 17.88 11.23 18.69
CA LYS A 66 18.61 12.48 18.93
C LYS A 66 18.08 13.63 18.10
N SER A 67 17.71 13.35 16.85
CA SER A 67 17.09 14.34 15.98
C SER A 67 16.21 13.68 14.94
N LEU A 68 15.18 14.40 14.52
CA LEU A 68 14.29 14.06 13.43
C LEU A 68 14.32 15.22 12.43
N ALA A 69 14.51 14.95 11.15
CA ALA A 69 14.45 15.96 10.10
C ALA A 69 13.68 15.40 8.90
N ALA A 70 12.91 16.25 8.23
CA ALA A 70 12.31 15.91 6.94
C ALA A 70 13.24 16.31 5.80
N ASP A 71 13.12 15.65 4.66
CA ASP A 71 13.77 16.09 3.42
C ASP A 71 13.09 17.30 2.77
N CYS A 72 13.51 17.68 1.56
CA CYS A 72 13.17 18.98 0.96
C CYS A 72 11.71 19.08 0.49
N ASP A 73 11.09 17.98 0.08
CA ASP A 73 9.67 17.87 -0.27
C ASP A 73 8.82 17.24 0.85
N ALA A 74 9.47 16.86 1.95
CA ALA A 74 8.92 16.43 3.23
C ALA A 74 8.12 15.12 3.15
N ASP A 75 8.55 14.20 2.29
CA ASP A 75 7.97 12.87 2.15
C ASP A 75 8.90 11.74 2.65
N ALA A 76 10.06 12.09 3.21
CA ALA A 76 10.89 11.18 4.00
C ALA A 76 11.42 11.83 5.29
N LEU A 77 11.73 11.00 6.27
CA LEU A 77 12.38 11.41 7.52
C LEU A 77 13.79 10.85 7.63
N LEU A 78 14.74 11.68 8.07
CA LEU A 78 16.02 11.26 8.62
C LEU A 78 15.94 11.27 10.15
N VAL A 79 16.19 10.11 10.76
CA VAL A 79 16.17 9.92 12.21
C VAL A 79 17.56 9.56 12.69
N LYS A 80 18.20 10.47 13.42
CA LYS A 80 19.50 10.20 14.05
C LYS A 80 19.29 9.57 15.41
N VAL A 81 19.98 8.47 15.68
CA VAL A 81 19.82 7.69 16.91
C VAL A 81 21.15 7.34 17.57
N GLU A 82 21.11 7.06 18.86
CA GLU A 82 22.12 6.25 19.54
C GLU A 82 21.56 4.82 19.68
N ALA A 83 22.19 3.85 19.04
CA ALA A 83 21.81 2.45 19.12
C ALA A 83 22.44 1.77 20.35
N SER A 84 21.64 1.01 21.11
CA SER A 84 22.14 0.23 22.28
C SER A 84 22.64 -1.17 21.91
N GLY A 85 22.63 -1.52 20.62
CA GLY A 85 22.98 -2.82 20.08
C GLY A 85 22.71 -2.88 18.58
N PRO A 86 22.89 -4.05 17.94
CA PRO A 86 22.70 -4.21 16.50
C PRO A 86 21.31 -3.78 16.02
N ALA A 87 21.25 -3.05 14.89
CA ALA A 87 19.98 -2.64 14.31
C ALA A 87 19.22 -3.84 13.73
N CYS A 88 19.94 -4.75 13.08
CA CYS A 88 19.35 -5.86 12.34
C CYS A 88 19.01 -7.04 13.25
N HIS A 89 17.92 -7.75 12.93
CA HIS A 89 17.52 -8.96 13.65
C HIS A 89 18.47 -10.15 13.41
N THR A 90 19.34 -10.07 12.40
CA THR A 90 20.39 -11.08 12.13
C THR A 90 21.59 -10.93 13.05
N GLY A 91 21.67 -9.86 13.83
CA GLY A 91 22.83 -9.52 14.68
C GLY A 91 23.79 -8.52 14.05
N GLU A 92 23.57 -8.13 12.79
CA GLU A 92 24.37 -7.13 12.09
C GLU A 92 24.06 -5.69 12.55
N GLN A 93 25.07 -4.83 12.53
CA GLN A 93 24.95 -3.43 12.99
C GLN A 93 23.94 -2.62 12.17
N SER A 94 23.92 -2.83 10.85
CA SER A 94 22.99 -2.21 9.91
C SER A 94 22.20 -3.29 9.18
N CYS A 95 20.99 -2.98 8.70
CA CYS A 95 20.27 -3.81 7.73
C CYS A 95 20.90 -3.77 6.32
N PHE A 96 21.71 -2.76 6.03
CA PHE A 96 22.37 -2.56 4.73
C PHE A 96 23.78 -3.16 4.71
N TYR A 97 23.91 -4.40 5.20
CA TYR A 97 25.19 -5.11 5.33
C TYR A 97 25.54 -6.00 4.12
N SER A 98 24.63 -6.13 3.15
CA SER A 98 24.84 -6.94 1.96
C SER A 98 25.79 -6.26 0.96
N GLU A 99 26.39 -7.07 0.08
CA GLU A 99 27.24 -6.58 -1.00
C GLU A 99 26.52 -5.59 -1.93
N PRO A 100 27.22 -4.58 -2.48
CA PRO A 100 26.63 -3.63 -3.42
C PRO A 100 26.01 -4.32 -4.65
N ILE A 101 24.85 -3.83 -5.07
CA ILE A 101 24.17 -4.29 -6.28
C ILE A 101 24.92 -3.74 -7.50
N VAL A 102 25.68 -4.60 -8.19
CA VAL A 102 26.45 -4.25 -9.40
C VAL A 102 25.79 -4.69 -10.71
N LYS A 103 24.70 -5.44 -10.63
CA LYS A 103 23.87 -5.89 -11.75
C LYS A 103 22.40 -5.83 -11.34
N LEU A 104 21.50 -5.73 -12.31
CA LEU A 104 20.06 -5.77 -12.04
C LEU A 104 19.72 -7.10 -11.34
N PRO A 105 19.19 -7.07 -10.10
CA PRO A 105 18.74 -8.28 -9.43
C PRO A 105 17.44 -8.77 -10.06
N GLU A 106 17.04 -10.01 -9.75
CA GLU A 106 15.66 -10.41 -9.94
C GLU A 106 14.78 -9.52 -9.05
N ILE A 107 13.81 -8.84 -9.67
CA ILE A 107 12.88 -7.95 -8.97
C ILE A 107 11.57 -8.70 -8.82
N GLU A 108 11.25 -9.09 -7.60
CA GLU A 108 9.90 -9.51 -7.24
C GLU A 108 9.06 -8.27 -6.96
N ILE A 109 8.00 -8.09 -7.74
CA ILE A 109 6.99 -7.08 -7.48
C ILE A 109 5.95 -7.75 -6.57
N GLU A 110 6.02 -7.43 -5.28
CA GLU A 110 5.02 -7.85 -4.31
C GLU A 110 3.75 -7.00 -4.49
N GLU A 111 2.97 -7.26 -5.55
CA GLU A 111 1.72 -6.54 -5.83
C GLU A 111 0.51 -7.47 -5.76
N VAL A 112 -0.09 -7.55 -4.56
CA VAL A 112 -1.53 -7.73 -4.45
C VAL A 112 -2.03 -6.74 -3.40
N GLY A 113 -2.56 -5.62 -3.88
CA GLY A 113 -3.09 -4.53 -3.07
C GLY A 113 -4.07 -3.67 -3.87
N PRO A 114 -4.65 -2.61 -3.30
CA PRO A 114 -5.66 -1.80 -3.98
C PRO A 114 -5.17 -1.14 -5.29
N GLY A 115 -3.86 -1.05 -5.51
CA GLY A 115 -3.26 -0.60 -6.77
C GLY A 115 -3.73 -1.38 -8.01
N VAL A 116 -4.06 -2.67 -7.82
CA VAL A 116 -4.57 -3.54 -8.89
C VAL A 116 -5.82 -2.95 -9.57
N LEU A 117 -6.66 -2.21 -8.84
CA LEU A 117 -7.87 -1.59 -9.42
C LEU A 117 -7.50 -0.49 -10.42
N GLN A 118 -6.44 0.26 -10.17
CA GLN A 118 -5.98 1.34 -11.06
C GLN A 118 -5.35 0.77 -12.34
N GLU A 119 -4.54 -0.27 -12.20
CA GLU A 119 -3.96 -0.99 -13.34
C GLU A 119 -5.05 -1.64 -14.19
N LEU A 120 -5.96 -2.36 -13.54
CA LEU A 120 -7.10 -3.02 -14.19
C LEU A 120 -7.97 -2.02 -14.93
N TYR A 121 -8.30 -0.87 -14.33
CA TYR A 121 -9.05 0.19 -15.00
C TYR A 121 -8.32 0.75 -16.23
N SER A 122 -6.99 0.90 -16.15
CA SER A 122 -6.17 1.34 -17.29
C SER A 122 -6.23 0.34 -18.44
N VAL A 123 -6.20 -0.96 -18.13
CA VAL A 123 -6.39 -2.04 -19.12
C VAL A 123 -7.81 -1.99 -19.72
N ILE A 124 -8.85 -1.81 -18.89
CA ILE A 124 -10.25 -1.70 -19.33
C ILE A 124 -10.43 -0.51 -20.29
N GLN A 125 -9.88 0.67 -19.95
CA GLN A 125 -9.90 1.85 -20.82
C GLN A 125 -9.21 1.59 -22.16
N GLY A 126 -8.05 0.94 -22.14
CA GLY A 126 -7.37 0.52 -23.37
C GLY A 126 -8.21 -0.44 -24.23
N ARG A 127 -9.09 -1.24 -23.62
CA ARG A 127 -10.01 -2.16 -24.32
C ARG A 127 -11.26 -1.49 -24.86
N LYS A 128 -11.69 -0.33 -24.33
CA LYS A 128 -12.92 0.39 -24.76
C LYS A 128 -12.95 0.71 -26.27
N HIS A 129 -11.79 0.96 -26.87
CA HIS A 129 -11.66 1.30 -28.29
C HIS A 129 -10.81 0.28 -29.07
N SER A 130 -10.63 -0.91 -28.51
CA SER A 130 -9.79 -1.96 -29.10
C SER A 130 -10.62 -2.91 -29.96
N ASN A 131 -10.08 -3.32 -31.10
CA ASN A 131 -10.64 -4.38 -31.94
C ASN A 131 -10.02 -5.75 -31.62
N MET A 132 -9.59 -5.95 -30.37
CA MET A 132 -8.94 -7.19 -29.94
C MET A 132 -9.93 -8.34 -29.92
N ALA A 133 -9.79 -9.27 -30.86
CA ALA A 133 -10.59 -10.49 -30.89
C ALA A 133 -10.41 -11.34 -29.62
N ASN A 134 -11.48 -11.99 -29.17
CA ASN A 134 -11.54 -12.85 -27.98
C ASN A 134 -11.26 -12.12 -26.65
N SER A 135 -11.56 -10.83 -26.55
CA SER A 135 -11.46 -10.11 -25.29
C SER A 135 -12.84 -9.94 -24.64
N TYR A 136 -13.05 -10.57 -23.49
CA TYR A 136 -14.30 -10.45 -22.72
C TYR A 136 -14.69 -8.99 -22.46
N THR A 137 -13.73 -8.10 -22.17
CA THR A 137 -14.01 -6.67 -21.95
C THR A 137 -14.48 -5.98 -23.23
N VAL A 138 -13.93 -6.33 -24.39
CA VAL A 138 -14.37 -5.78 -25.69
C VAL A 138 -15.81 -6.24 -25.96
N ASP A 139 -16.10 -7.54 -25.77
CA ASP A 139 -17.45 -8.08 -25.95
C ASP A 139 -18.48 -7.39 -25.05
N LEU A 140 -18.11 -7.02 -23.82
CA LEU A 140 -18.97 -6.26 -22.90
C LEU A 140 -19.24 -4.85 -23.42
N PHE A 141 -18.23 -4.14 -23.92
CA PHE A 141 -18.41 -2.81 -24.50
C PHE A 141 -19.28 -2.86 -25.76
N ASP A 142 -19.10 -3.87 -26.61
CA ASP A 142 -19.91 -4.09 -27.82
C ASP A 142 -21.39 -4.38 -27.49
N GLN A 143 -21.66 -5.04 -26.36
CA GLN A 143 -23.01 -5.29 -25.85
C GLN A 143 -23.67 -4.07 -25.19
N GLY A 144 -22.91 -3.00 -24.94
CA GLY A 144 -23.41 -1.73 -24.44
C GLY A 144 -23.65 -1.66 -22.93
N VAL A 145 -23.90 -0.43 -22.46
CA VAL A 145 -23.96 -0.08 -21.02
C VAL A 145 -25.07 -0.83 -20.27
N GLU A 146 -26.18 -1.16 -20.92
CA GLU A 146 -27.29 -1.91 -20.30
C GLU A 146 -26.86 -3.32 -19.87
N ARG A 147 -26.13 -4.03 -20.75
CA ARG A 147 -25.62 -5.38 -20.44
C ARG A 147 -24.54 -5.33 -19.36
N ILE A 148 -23.66 -4.33 -19.41
CA ILE A 148 -22.65 -4.10 -18.37
C ILE A 148 -23.33 -3.84 -17.02
N GLY A 149 -24.38 -3.00 -16.98
CA GLY A 149 -25.16 -2.75 -15.78
C GLY A 149 -25.85 -4.01 -15.24
N GLN A 150 -26.36 -4.87 -16.13
CA GLN A 150 -26.92 -6.16 -15.73
C GLN A 150 -25.89 -7.04 -15.04
N LYS A 151 -24.65 -7.13 -15.57
CA LYS A 151 -23.56 -7.87 -14.93
C LYS A 151 -23.28 -7.35 -13.52
N VAL A 152 -23.23 -6.03 -13.31
CA VAL A 152 -23.05 -5.46 -11.96
C VAL A 152 -24.14 -5.93 -10.98
N VAL A 153 -25.39 -6.02 -11.44
CA VAL A 153 -26.50 -6.52 -10.60
C VAL A 153 -26.38 -8.02 -10.32
N GLU A 154 -25.99 -8.81 -11.31
CA GLU A 154 -25.73 -10.25 -11.17
C GLU A 154 -24.65 -10.48 -10.09
N GLU A 155 -23.46 -9.87 -10.25
CA GLU A 155 -22.35 -10.07 -9.31
C GLU A 155 -22.64 -9.54 -7.90
N ALA A 156 -23.42 -8.46 -7.78
CA ALA A 156 -23.85 -7.95 -6.48
C ALA A 156 -24.77 -8.96 -5.77
N GLY A 157 -25.64 -9.64 -6.51
CA GLY A 157 -26.49 -10.71 -6.01
C GLY A 157 -25.66 -11.93 -5.58
N GLU A 158 -24.73 -12.37 -6.42
CA GLU A 158 -23.85 -13.51 -6.15
C GLU A 158 -22.96 -13.25 -4.93
N THR A 159 -22.37 -12.06 -4.84
CA THR A 159 -21.63 -11.58 -3.65
C THR A 159 -22.48 -11.64 -2.38
N ALA A 160 -23.71 -11.10 -2.42
CA ALA A 160 -24.59 -11.07 -1.26
C ALA A 160 -25.01 -12.48 -0.81
N ILE A 161 -25.28 -13.37 -1.77
CA ILE A 161 -25.63 -14.77 -1.49
C ILE A 161 -24.43 -15.54 -0.93
N ALA A 162 -23.25 -15.39 -1.52
CA ALA A 162 -22.02 -16.04 -1.06
C ALA A 162 -21.71 -15.67 0.40
N ALA A 163 -21.85 -14.39 0.75
CA ALA A 163 -21.72 -13.91 2.12
C ALA A 163 -22.81 -14.48 3.04
N ALA A 164 -24.08 -14.47 2.64
CA ALA A 164 -25.20 -14.92 3.47
C ALA A 164 -25.18 -16.42 3.77
N VAL A 165 -24.71 -17.24 2.82
CA VAL A 165 -24.63 -18.71 2.95
C VAL A 165 -23.33 -19.13 3.66
N GLY A 166 -22.44 -18.19 4.00
CA GLY A 166 -21.18 -18.48 4.70
C GLY A 166 -20.17 -19.24 3.84
N LYS A 167 -20.27 -19.12 2.50
CA LYS A 167 -19.27 -19.67 1.57
C LYS A 167 -18.07 -18.73 1.51
N SER A 168 -17.20 -18.82 2.51
CA SER A 168 -15.99 -17.98 2.63
C SER A 168 -15.08 -18.07 1.41
N ASP A 169 -15.07 -19.21 0.73
CA ASP A 169 -14.07 -19.49 -0.31
C ASP A 169 -14.45 -18.89 -1.66
N SER A 170 -15.75 -18.77 -1.97
CA SER A 170 -16.20 -18.15 -3.24
C SER A 170 -16.41 -16.64 -3.13
N LEU A 171 -16.63 -16.11 -1.92
CA LEU A 171 -16.89 -14.68 -1.72
C LEU A 171 -15.80 -13.75 -2.31
N PRO A 172 -14.48 -14.05 -2.21
CA PRO A 172 -13.46 -13.21 -2.84
C PRO A 172 -13.59 -13.13 -4.36
N GLU A 173 -13.98 -14.23 -5.02
CA GLU A 173 -14.17 -14.28 -6.47
C GLU A 173 -15.37 -13.41 -6.88
N GLU A 174 -16.51 -13.55 -6.20
CA GLU A 174 -17.71 -12.74 -6.46
C GLU A 174 -17.46 -11.23 -6.24
N VAL A 175 -16.72 -10.88 -5.19
CA VAL A 175 -16.34 -9.49 -4.91
C VAL A 175 -15.41 -8.97 -6.00
N ALA A 176 -14.47 -9.78 -6.49
CA ALA A 176 -13.57 -9.40 -7.57
C ALA A 176 -14.35 -9.16 -8.88
N ASP A 177 -15.30 -10.02 -9.21
CA ASP A 177 -16.15 -9.86 -10.39
C ASP A 177 -17.05 -8.63 -10.29
N LEU A 178 -17.63 -8.37 -9.11
CA LEU A 178 -18.39 -7.14 -8.86
C LEU A 178 -17.52 -5.89 -9.03
N LEU A 179 -16.30 -5.88 -8.50
CA LEU A 179 -15.37 -4.75 -8.66
C LEU A 179 -14.98 -4.57 -10.12
N TYR A 180 -14.63 -5.64 -10.82
CA TYR A 180 -14.29 -5.62 -12.25
C TYR A 180 -15.44 -5.04 -13.08
N HIS A 181 -16.66 -5.57 -12.91
CA HIS A 181 -17.83 -5.12 -13.67
C HIS A 181 -18.22 -3.68 -13.34
N THR A 182 -18.01 -3.25 -12.09
CA THR A 182 -18.19 -1.84 -11.70
C THR A 182 -17.17 -0.92 -12.40
N LEU A 183 -15.90 -1.34 -12.51
CA LEU A 183 -14.87 -0.58 -13.25
C LEU A 183 -15.22 -0.48 -14.75
N VAL A 184 -15.72 -1.56 -15.36
CA VAL A 184 -16.20 -1.55 -16.75
C VAL A 184 -17.39 -0.60 -16.91
N LEU A 185 -18.33 -0.59 -15.96
CA LEU A 185 -19.47 0.32 -15.97
C LEU A 185 -19.04 1.79 -15.87
N ILE A 186 -18.08 2.11 -15.00
CA ILE A 186 -17.50 3.46 -14.87
C ILE A 186 -16.89 3.89 -16.22
N ALA A 187 -16.09 3.02 -16.84
CA ALA A 187 -15.48 3.29 -18.15
C ALA A 187 -16.53 3.45 -19.27
N ALA A 188 -17.57 2.62 -19.29
CA ALA A 188 -18.65 2.69 -20.27
C ALA A 188 -19.51 3.95 -20.11
N SER A 189 -19.62 4.48 -18.89
CA SER A 189 -20.39 5.68 -18.55
C SER A 189 -19.59 6.99 -18.73
N ASP A 190 -18.35 6.91 -19.21
CA ASP A 190 -17.44 8.06 -19.37
C ASP A 190 -17.22 8.86 -18.07
N ILE A 191 -17.21 8.16 -16.94
CA ILE A 191 -16.94 8.73 -15.61
C ILE A 191 -15.46 8.56 -15.27
N ASP A 192 -14.83 9.60 -14.73
CA ASP A 192 -13.46 9.56 -14.21
C ASP A 192 -13.40 8.74 -12.91
N LEU A 193 -12.60 7.67 -12.90
CA LEU A 193 -12.41 6.83 -11.70
C LEU A 193 -11.97 7.65 -10.48
N ASN A 194 -11.22 8.75 -10.66
CA ASN A 194 -10.81 9.61 -9.56
C ASN A 194 -11.99 10.28 -8.85
N SER A 195 -13.14 10.47 -9.51
CA SER A 195 -14.33 11.00 -8.83
C SER A 195 -14.89 10.00 -7.82
N VAL A 196 -14.78 8.70 -8.10
CA VAL A 196 -15.14 7.62 -7.17
C VAL A 196 -14.18 7.64 -5.98
N TRP A 197 -12.87 7.73 -6.21
CA TRP A 197 -11.86 7.82 -5.15
C TRP A 197 -12.05 9.03 -4.24
N LYS A 198 -12.32 10.21 -4.81
CA LYS A 198 -12.64 11.41 -4.02
C LYS A 198 -13.89 11.21 -3.17
N THR A 199 -14.92 10.56 -3.71
CA THR A 199 -16.17 10.26 -2.99
C THR A 199 -15.96 9.25 -1.86
N LEU A 200 -15.11 8.23 -2.06
CA LEU A 200 -14.74 7.30 -0.99
C LEU A 200 -13.87 7.98 0.07
N ALA A 201 -12.91 8.80 -0.36
CA ALA A 201 -12.05 9.56 0.55
C ALA A 201 -12.87 10.48 1.47
N SER A 202 -13.92 11.13 0.96
CA SER A 202 -14.79 11.98 1.78
C SER A 202 -15.64 11.20 2.80
N ARG A 203 -15.70 9.88 2.71
CA ARG A 203 -16.42 8.99 3.65
C ARG A 203 -15.48 8.35 4.68
N ARG A 204 -14.16 8.55 4.54
CA ARG A 204 -13.12 7.90 5.34
C ARG A 204 -13.09 8.37 6.80
N GLY A 205 -13.78 9.47 7.13
CA GLY A 205 -13.76 10.13 8.45
C GLY A 205 -13.37 11.58 8.30
#